data_AF-A0A7Y4X9T2-F1
#
_entry.id   AF-A0A7Y4X9T2-F1
#
_cell.length_a   1.000
_cell.length_b   1.000
_cell.length_c   1.000
_cell.angle_alpha   90.00
_cell.angle_beta   90.00
_cell.angle_gamma   90.00
#
_symmetry.space_group_name_H-M   'P 1'
#
loop_
_entity.id
_entity.type
_entity.pdbx_description
1 polymer ?
#
loop_
_entity_poly.entity_id
_entity_poly.type
_entity_poly.pdbx_seq_one_letter_code
_entity_poly.pdbx_strand_id
1 'polypeptide(L)'
;MKSKRMAVLLFIALLYLLCLSCKQPDPEIQRRAALKLTMDNLRRCLPPAEVNQAAGLSIAAIARERETETTTLRMVVYAPTQPAEFHLPIYLLSRGRWTINDTGRAYLLDEHCREHKLKGTAEVNGKTLPNDGIVKLKAGEAFEFRLNFPTFPETMQMGTLVYGSRVVPFSLLVEAR
;
A
#
# COMPACT_ATOMS: atom_id res chain seq x y z
N MET A 1 36.24 -56.03 23.24
CA MET A 1 36.67 -54.62 23.07
C MET A 1 36.26 -53.94 21.74
N LYS A 2 35.79 -54.65 20.70
CA LYS A 2 35.42 -54.03 19.40
C LYS A 2 34.04 -53.32 19.39
N SER A 3 33.05 -53.82 20.13
CA SER A 3 31.67 -53.28 20.14
C SER A 3 31.54 -51.87 20.73
N LYS A 4 32.31 -51.53 21.78
CA LYS A 4 32.25 -50.19 22.41
C LYS A 4 32.76 -49.07 21.50
N ARG A 5 33.73 -49.35 20.62
CA ARG A 5 34.28 -48.36 19.68
C ARG A 5 33.30 -48.01 18.56
N MET A 6 32.51 -48.98 18.12
CA MET A 6 31.51 -48.79 17.07
C MET A 6 30.31 -47.98 17.57
N ALA A 7 29.87 -48.20 18.81
CA ALA A 7 28.79 -47.43 19.45
C ALA A 7 29.16 -45.94 19.60
N VAL A 8 30.41 -45.64 19.99
CA VAL A 8 30.89 -44.26 20.16
C VAL A 8 30.94 -43.50 18.82
N LEU A 9 31.40 -44.14 17.74
CA LEU A 9 31.43 -43.53 16.41
C LEU A 9 30.02 -43.23 15.87
N LEU A 10 29.07 -44.12 16.11
CA LEU A 10 27.65 -43.92 15.75
C LEU A 10 27.03 -42.75 16.52
N PHE A 11 27.36 -42.62 17.82
CA PHE A 11 26.87 -41.53 18.65
C PHE A 11 27.43 -40.17 18.22
N ILE A 12 28.73 -40.12 17.86
CA ILE A 12 29.37 -38.89 17.33
C ILE A 12 28.79 -38.51 15.97
N ALA A 13 28.54 -39.48 15.08
CA ALA A 13 27.90 -39.23 13.79
C ALA A 13 26.47 -38.71 13.95
N LEU A 14 25.70 -39.25 14.91
CA LEU A 14 24.34 -38.81 15.21
C LEU A 14 24.34 -37.37 15.79
N LEU A 15 25.28 -37.05 16.68
CA LEU A 15 25.49 -35.70 17.22
C LEU A 15 25.86 -34.70 16.11
N TYR A 16 26.74 -35.09 15.18
CA TYR A 16 27.11 -34.25 14.03
C TYR A 16 25.92 -33.99 13.10
N LEU A 17 25.07 -34.99 12.86
CA LEU A 17 23.84 -34.86 12.06
C LEU A 17 22.82 -33.93 12.75
N LEU A 18 22.70 -33.99 14.07
CA LEU A 18 21.83 -33.09 14.83
C LEU A 18 22.35 -31.63 14.81
N CYS A 19 23.66 -31.41 14.88
CA CYS A 19 24.25 -30.06 14.78
C CYS A 19 24.12 -29.43 13.38
N LEU A 20 24.18 -30.22 12.30
CA LEU A 20 23.98 -29.73 10.93
C LEU A 20 22.52 -29.35 10.63
N SER A 21 21.56 -29.92 11.37
CA SER A 21 20.13 -29.67 11.18
C SER A 21 19.62 -28.41 11.90
N CYS A 22 20.48 -27.66 12.60
CA CYS A 22 20.15 -26.40 13.28
C CYS A 22 20.60 -25.14 12.51
N LYS A 23 20.73 -25.20 11.18
CA LYS A 23 20.79 -23.97 10.38
C LYS A 23 19.39 -23.36 10.35
N GLN A 24 19.10 -22.45 11.28
CA GLN A 24 17.93 -21.59 11.17
C GLN A 24 17.96 -20.91 9.79
N PRO A 25 16.86 -20.98 9.02
CA PRO A 25 16.79 -20.28 7.74
C PRO A 25 17.06 -18.80 7.98
N ASP A 26 17.84 -18.19 7.09
CA ASP A 26 18.16 -16.77 7.14
C ASP A 26 16.86 -15.94 7.30
N PRO A 27 16.71 -15.15 8.37
CA PRO A 27 15.52 -14.36 8.62
C PRO A 27 15.23 -13.37 7.49
N GLU A 28 16.24 -12.91 6.75
CA GLU A 28 16.02 -12.04 5.59
C GLU A 28 15.33 -12.78 4.44
N ILE A 29 15.70 -14.04 4.19
CA ILE A 29 15.08 -14.86 3.14
C ILE A 29 13.61 -15.09 3.48
N GLN A 30 13.32 -15.41 4.74
CA GLN A 30 11.93 -15.57 5.21
C GLN A 30 11.13 -14.27 5.05
N ARG A 31 11.71 -13.12 5.43
CA ARG A 31 11.05 -11.81 5.28
C ARG A 31 10.77 -11.48 3.81
N ARG A 32 11.74 -11.70 2.92
CA ARG A 32 11.56 -11.45 1.47
C ARG A 32 10.49 -12.36 0.87
N ALA A 33 10.46 -13.64 1.27
CA ALA A 33 9.45 -14.58 0.84
C ALA A 33 8.04 -14.16 1.30
N ALA A 34 7.89 -13.73 2.56
CA ALA A 34 6.63 -13.22 3.09
C ALA A 34 6.15 -11.97 2.34
N LEU A 35 7.03 -10.98 2.14
CA LEU A 35 6.70 -9.77 1.36
C LEU A 35 6.27 -10.09 -0.06
N LYS A 36 6.98 -11.02 -0.73
CA LYS A 36 6.62 -11.46 -2.08
C LYS A 36 5.24 -12.10 -2.11
N LEU A 37 4.94 -13.00 -1.15
CA LEU A 37 3.63 -13.64 -1.05
C LEU A 37 2.51 -12.62 -0.84
N THR A 38 2.71 -11.64 0.05
CA THR A 38 1.75 -10.56 0.30
C THR A 38 1.52 -9.72 -0.96
N MET A 39 2.59 -9.38 -1.69
CA MET A 39 2.48 -8.62 -2.94
C MET A 39 1.79 -9.41 -4.05
N ASP A 40 2.08 -10.70 -4.17
CA ASP A 40 1.44 -11.56 -5.15
C ASP A 40 -0.05 -11.76 -4.84
N ASN A 41 -0.44 -11.83 -3.56
CA ASN A 41 -1.84 -11.85 -3.17
C ASN A 41 -2.55 -10.53 -3.50
N LEU A 42 -1.96 -9.39 -3.16
CA LEU A 42 -2.51 -8.07 -3.47
C LEU A 42 -2.72 -7.89 -4.97
N ARG A 43 -1.75 -8.30 -5.79
CA ARG A 43 -1.82 -8.21 -7.26
C ARG A 43 -3.03 -8.91 -7.86
N ARG A 44 -3.48 -10.04 -7.29
CA ARG A 44 -4.65 -10.78 -7.80
C ARG A 44 -5.96 -10.00 -7.66
N CYS A 45 -5.99 -9.01 -6.78
CA CYS A 45 -7.17 -8.23 -6.45
C CYS A 45 -7.14 -6.82 -7.06
N LEU A 46 -6.05 -6.47 -7.76
CA LEU A 46 -5.93 -5.18 -8.40
C LEU A 46 -6.79 -5.13 -9.67
N PRO A 47 -7.51 -4.03 -9.90
CA PRO A 47 -8.11 -3.79 -11.21
C PRO A 47 -7.01 -3.57 -12.26
N PRO A 48 -7.35 -3.67 -13.55
CA PRO A 48 -6.46 -3.24 -14.63
C PRO A 48 -5.99 -1.80 -14.39
N ALA A 49 -4.68 -1.60 -14.41
CA ALA A 49 -4.06 -0.30 -14.18
C ALA A 49 -3.61 0.34 -15.49
N GLU A 50 -3.90 1.62 -15.67
CA GLU A 50 -3.36 2.40 -16.77
C GLU A 50 -1.98 2.97 -16.41
N VAL A 51 -0.99 2.67 -17.24
CA VAL A 51 0.41 3.08 -17.02
C VAL A 51 0.71 4.46 -17.62
N ASN A 52 -0.10 4.91 -18.60
CA ASN A 52 0.18 6.12 -19.38
C ASN A 52 -0.82 7.23 -19.06
N GLN A 53 -0.53 8.05 -18.06
CA GLN A 53 -1.30 9.27 -17.79
C GLN A 53 -0.37 10.49 -17.69
N ALA A 54 -0.84 11.63 -18.21
CA ALA A 54 -0.04 12.86 -18.32
C ALA A 54 0.36 13.45 -16.96
N ALA A 55 -0.50 13.33 -15.94
CA ALA A 55 -0.20 13.71 -14.56
C ALA A 55 0.29 12.50 -13.76
N GLY A 56 1.37 12.65 -12.99
CA GLY A 56 1.80 11.71 -11.96
C GLY A 56 0.95 11.80 -10.69
N LEU A 57 0.84 10.71 -9.93
CA LEU A 57 0.17 10.66 -8.64
C LEU A 57 1.04 9.87 -7.65
N SER A 58 1.21 10.39 -6.44
CA SER A 58 2.00 9.74 -5.40
C SER A 58 1.44 9.98 -4.01
N ILE A 59 1.69 9.05 -3.10
CA ILE A 59 1.36 9.19 -1.68
C ILE A 59 2.56 9.86 -1.00
N ALA A 60 2.35 11.05 -0.43
CA ALA A 60 3.38 11.78 0.31
C ALA A 60 3.43 11.41 1.78
N ALA A 61 2.28 11.08 2.39
CA ALA A 61 2.22 10.65 3.78
C ALA A 61 0.96 9.83 4.04
N ILE A 62 1.03 8.97 5.06
CA ILE A 62 -0.09 8.19 5.56
C ILE A 62 -0.18 8.42 7.06
N ALA A 63 -1.34 8.86 7.53
CA ALA A 63 -1.61 9.07 8.94
C ALA A 63 -2.80 8.21 9.36
N ARG A 64 -2.69 7.56 10.53
CA ARG A 64 -3.82 6.90 11.17
C ARG A 64 -4.25 7.77 12.35
N GLU A 65 -5.47 8.27 12.29
CA GLU A 65 -6.07 9.06 13.36
C GLU A 65 -6.99 8.15 14.17
N ARG A 66 -6.57 7.80 15.39
CA ARG A 66 -7.33 6.88 16.26
C ARG A 66 -8.62 7.51 16.76
N GLU A 67 -8.61 8.81 17.04
CA GLU A 67 -9.75 9.53 17.61
C GLU A 67 -10.95 9.59 16.66
N THR A 68 -10.68 9.70 15.35
CA THR A 68 -11.69 9.86 14.30
C THR A 68 -11.95 8.56 13.53
N GLU A 69 -11.25 7.47 13.87
CA GLU A 69 -11.27 6.20 13.13
C GLU A 69 -11.07 6.39 11.61
N THR A 70 -10.13 7.28 11.26
CA THR A 70 -9.74 7.54 9.87
C THR A 70 -8.29 7.19 9.57
N THR A 71 -8.07 6.71 8.34
CA THR A 71 -6.75 6.73 7.70
C THR A 71 -6.74 7.83 6.64
N THR A 72 -5.81 8.76 6.80
CA THR A 72 -5.63 9.93 5.93
C THR A 72 -4.43 9.69 5.03
N LEU A 73 -4.63 9.70 3.71
CA LEU A 73 -3.56 9.72 2.72
C LEU A 73 -3.35 11.15 2.25
N ARG A 74 -2.14 11.70 2.47
CA ARG A 74 -1.70 12.94 1.82
C ARG A 74 -1.19 12.58 0.44
N MET A 75 -1.89 13.06 -0.58
CA MET A 75 -1.61 12.81 -1.98
C MET A 75 -0.92 14.00 -2.61
N VAL A 76 -0.03 13.73 -3.57
CA VAL A 76 0.57 14.74 -4.45
C VAL A 76 0.31 14.31 -5.89
N VAL A 77 -0.36 15.18 -6.64
CA VAL A 77 -0.43 15.07 -8.10
C VAL A 77 0.55 16.08 -8.70
N TYR A 78 1.26 15.69 -9.75
CA TYR A 78 2.26 16.54 -10.38
C TYR A 78 2.32 16.35 -11.89
N ALA A 79 2.74 17.38 -12.62
CA ALA A 79 2.86 17.40 -14.06
C ALA A 79 4.32 17.67 -14.44
N PRO A 80 5.17 16.64 -14.64
CA PRO A 80 6.62 16.81 -14.65
C PRO A 80 7.14 17.62 -15.85
N THR A 81 6.60 17.38 -17.05
CA THR A 81 7.16 17.91 -18.30
C THR A 81 6.15 18.63 -19.18
N GLN A 82 4.86 18.32 -19.05
CA GLN A 82 3.80 18.92 -19.87
C GLN A 82 2.59 19.25 -19.00
N PRO A 83 1.77 20.26 -19.39
CA PRO A 83 0.52 20.53 -18.71
C PRO A 83 -0.37 19.29 -18.65
N ALA A 84 -1.11 19.14 -17.56
CA ALA A 84 -2.00 18.01 -17.37
C ALA A 84 -3.24 18.41 -16.57
N GLU A 85 -4.36 17.77 -16.90
CA GLU A 85 -5.58 17.84 -16.09
C GLU A 85 -5.68 16.60 -15.21
N PHE A 86 -6.12 16.79 -13.97
CA PHE A 86 -6.29 15.72 -13.00
C PHE A 86 -7.65 15.81 -12.33
N HIS A 87 -8.36 14.69 -12.31
CA HIS A 87 -9.68 14.59 -11.70
C HIS A 87 -9.56 14.15 -10.24
N LEU A 88 -10.02 14.99 -9.33
CA LEU A 88 -10.25 14.72 -7.91
C LEU A 88 -11.53 13.91 -7.71
N PRO A 89 -11.66 13.16 -6.60
CA PRO A 89 -12.92 12.53 -6.26
C PRO A 89 -13.93 13.61 -5.86
N ILE A 90 -15.11 13.57 -6.47
CA ILE A 90 -16.26 14.41 -6.12
C ILE A 90 -17.37 13.54 -5.53
N TYR A 91 -18.08 14.06 -4.52
CA TYR A 91 -19.21 13.33 -3.96
C TYR A 91 -20.47 13.58 -4.78
N LEU A 92 -20.95 12.54 -5.45
CA LEU A 92 -22.21 12.60 -6.20
C LEU A 92 -23.37 12.18 -5.32
N LEU A 93 -24.16 13.15 -4.86
CA LEU A 93 -25.35 12.93 -4.03
C LEU A 93 -26.33 11.92 -4.65
N SER A 94 -26.57 12.03 -5.96
CA SER A 94 -27.46 11.14 -6.71
C SER A 94 -27.05 9.66 -6.68
N ARG A 95 -25.77 9.37 -6.39
CA ARG A 95 -25.22 8.01 -6.34
C ARG A 95 -24.75 7.61 -4.94
N GLY A 96 -24.87 8.52 -3.96
CA GLY A 96 -24.42 8.31 -2.58
C GLY A 96 -22.96 7.88 -2.47
N ARG A 97 -22.08 8.34 -3.37
CA ARG A 97 -20.68 7.89 -3.41
C ARG A 97 -19.74 8.91 -4.04
N TRP A 98 -18.46 8.77 -3.67
CA TRP A 98 -17.35 9.49 -4.30
C TRP A 98 -17.01 8.89 -5.67
N THR A 99 -16.82 9.74 -6.68
CA THR A 99 -16.48 9.36 -8.05
C THR A 99 -15.38 10.22 -8.63
N ILE A 100 -14.57 9.64 -9.52
CA ILE A 100 -13.53 10.31 -10.31
C ILE A 100 -13.93 10.20 -11.78
N ASN A 101 -14.10 11.33 -12.48
CA ASN A 101 -14.49 11.35 -13.90
C ASN A 101 -15.69 10.42 -14.20
N ASP A 102 -16.81 10.66 -13.52
CA ASP A 102 -18.10 9.95 -13.58
C ASP A 102 -18.14 8.47 -13.15
N THR A 103 -17.08 7.70 -13.33
CA THR A 103 -17.09 6.23 -13.15
C THR A 103 -15.99 5.71 -12.25
N GLY A 104 -14.85 6.38 -12.21
CA GLY A 104 -13.72 6.02 -11.36
C GLY A 104 -14.07 6.11 -9.87
N ARG A 105 -13.36 5.33 -9.06
CA ARG A 105 -13.54 5.29 -7.60
C ARG A 105 -12.19 5.41 -6.91
N ALA A 106 -12.20 5.95 -5.70
CA ALA A 106 -11.08 5.87 -4.79
C ALA A 106 -11.39 4.88 -3.66
N TYR A 107 -10.53 3.90 -3.45
CA TYR A 107 -10.63 2.96 -2.33
C TYR A 107 -9.25 2.36 -2.03
N LEU A 108 -9.09 1.85 -0.81
CA LEU A 108 -7.89 1.14 -0.41
C LEU A 108 -8.15 -0.37 -0.44
N LEU A 109 -7.16 -1.12 -0.88
CA LEU A 109 -7.10 -2.57 -0.77
C LEU A 109 -6.06 -2.95 0.28
N ASP A 110 -6.44 -3.83 1.18
CA ASP A 110 -5.51 -4.43 2.14
C ASP A 110 -4.97 -5.79 1.67
N GLU A 111 -4.06 -6.36 2.45
CA GLU A 111 -3.38 -7.64 2.18
C GLU A 111 -4.36 -8.82 1.99
N HIS A 112 -5.59 -8.69 2.46
CA HIS A 112 -6.67 -9.68 2.35
C HIS A 112 -7.70 -9.29 1.28
N CYS A 113 -7.37 -8.34 0.41
CA CYS A 113 -8.22 -7.83 -0.66
C CYS A 113 -9.53 -7.20 -0.20
N ARG A 114 -9.58 -6.70 1.04
CA ARG A 114 -10.77 -5.99 1.52
C ARG A 114 -10.73 -4.54 1.02
N GLU A 115 -11.84 -4.10 0.45
CA GLU A 115 -12.04 -2.73 0.01
C GLU A 115 -12.41 -1.80 1.17
N HIS A 116 -11.65 -0.72 1.34
CA HIS A 116 -11.95 0.38 2.25
C HIS A 116 -12.29 1.62 1.43
N LYS A 117 -13.58 1.96 1.38
CA LYS A 117 -14.11 3.01 0.50
C LYS A 117 -13.75 4.42 1.01
N LEU A 118 -13.54 5.36 0.10
CA LEU A 118 -13.34 6.76 0.43
C LEU A 118 -14.52 7.32 1.26
N LYS A 119 -14.21 7.93 2.40
CA LYS A 119 -15.17 8.66 3.26
C LYS A 119 -15.24 10.14 2.88
N GLY A 120 -14.09 10.75 2.56
CA GLY A 120 -14.01 12.19 2.35
C GLY A 120 -12.73 12.66 1.67
N THR A 121 -12.76 13.89 1.18
CA THR A 121 -11.59 14.60 0.66
C THR A 121 -11.39 15.90 1.43
N ALA A 122 -10.14 16.32 1.61
CA ALA A 122 -9.83 17.62 2.21
C ALA A 122 -8.65 18.28 1.49
N GLU A 123 -8.58 19.60 1.57
CA GLU A 123 -7.44 20.36 1.09
C GLU A 123 -6.20 20.18 1.98
N VAL A 124 -5.05 20.49 1.40
CA VAL A 124 -3.78 20.60 2.12
C VAL A 124 -3.21 21.98 1.81
N ASN A 125 -2.74 22.68 2.85
CA ASN A 125 -2.17 24.03 2.74
C ASN A 125 -3.17 25.12 2.28
N GLY A 126 -4.45 25.02 2.66
CA GLY A 126 -5.44 26.10 2.47
C GLY A 126 -5.94 26.32 1.04
N LYS A 127 -5.66 25.38 0.11
CA LYS A 127 -6.10 25.46 -1.29
C LYS A 127 -7.43 24.73 -1.48
N THR A 128 -8.50 25.49 -1.68
CA THR A 128 -9.85 24.91 -1.85
C THR A 128 -9.90 23.97 -3.03
N LEU A 129 -10.55 22.82 -2.82
CA LEU A 129 -10.78 21.85 -3.89
C LEU A 129 -11.74 22.48 -4.91
N PRO A 130 -11.44 22.38 -6.22
CA PRO A 130 -12.32 22.90 -7.25
C PRO A 130 -13.66 22.16 -7.25
N ASN A 131 -14.75 22.90 -7.44
CA ASN A 131 -16.12 22.37 -7.37
C ASN A 131 -16.42 21.32 -8.46
N ASP A 132 -15.78 21.44 -9.62
CA ASP A 132 -15.85 20.47 -10.73
C ASP A 132 -14.92 19.25 -10.53
N GLY A 133 -14.09 19.28 -9.49
CA GLY A 133 -13.08 18.27 -9.22
C GLY A 133 -11.94 18.25 -10.23
N ILE A 134 -11.72 19.29 -11.03
CA ILE A 134 -10.65 19.32 -12.05
C ILE A 134 -9.52 20.24 -11.60
N VAL A 135 -8.33 19.66 -11.44
CA VAL A 135 -7.08 20.40 -11.19
C VAL A 135 -6.32 20.49 -12.50
N LYS A 136 -6.06 21.72 -12.95
CA LYS A 136 -5.20 21.97 -14.12
C LYS A 136 -3.80 22.32 -13.64
N LEU A 137 -2.83 21.51 -14.01
CA LEU A 137 -1.42 21.69 -13.68
C LEU A 137 -0.66 22.17 -14.91
N LYS A 138 0.20 23.17 -14.74
CA LYS A 138 1.24 23.49 -15.74
C LYS A 138 2.41 22.51 -15.61
N ALA A 139 3.27 22.48 -16.62
CA ALA A 139 4.53 21.76 -16.52
C ALA A 139 5.35 22.26 -15.32
N GLY A 140 5.86 21.32 -14.52
CA GLY A 140 6.58 21.56 -13.27
C GLY A 140 5.68 21.82 -12.04
N GLU A 141 4.36 21.90 -12.18
CA GLU A 141 3.47 22.15 -11.05
C GLU A 141 3.05 20.87 -10.33
N ALA A 142 2.74 21.02 -9.05
CA ALA A 142 2.17 19.99 -8.20
C ALA A 142 1.03 20.55 -7.34
N PHE A 143 0.10 19.68 -6.97
CA PHE A 143 -1.04 19.97 -6.12
C PHE A 143 -1.20 18.88 -5.06
N GLU A 144 -1.49 19.30 -3.82
CA GLU A 144 -1.64 18.40 -2.68
C GLU A 144 -3.10 18.34 -2.22
N PHE A 145 -3.54 17.15 -1.84
CA PHE A 145 -4.87 16.93 -1.28
C PHE A 145 -4.85 15.75 -0.31
N ARG A 146 -5.91 15.60 0.50
CA ARG A 146 -6.10 14.48 1.42
C ARG A 146 -7.27 13.63 1.00
N LEU A 147 -7.10 12.32 1.16
CA LEU A 147 -8.14 11.32 1.04
C LEU A 147 -8.32 10.63 2.40
N ASN A 148 -9.57 10.56 2.87
CA ASN A 148 -9.91 9.99 4.17
C ASN A 148 -10.65 8.67 3.98
N PHE A 149 -10.17 7.62 4.64
CA PHE A 149 -10.70 6.25 4.57
C PHE A 149 -11.02 5.74 5.98
N PRO A 150 -11.80 4.65 6.12
CA PRO A 150 -11.87 3.91 7.38
C PRO A 150 -10.47 3.52 7.88
N THR A 151 -10.28 3.51 9.19
CA THR A 151 -9.02 3.03 9.78
C THR A 151 -8.76 1.57 9.46
N PHE A 152 -7.51 1.29 9.09
CA PHE A 152 -7.03 -0.07 8.91
C PHE A 152 -6.83 -0.81 10.24
N PRO A 153 -6.90 -2.15 10.24
CA PRO A 153 -6.41 -2.94 11.37
C PRO A 153 -4.95 -2.58 11.69
N GLU A 154 -4.59 -2.54 12.97
CA GLU A 154 -3.23 -2.17 13.39
C GLU A 154 -2.17 -3.12 12.84
N THR A 155 -2.57 -4.36 12.53
CA THR A 155 -1.74 -5.42 11.97
C THR A 155 -1.43 -5.25 10.49
N MET A 156 -2.10 -4.34 9.78
CA MET A 156 -1.86 -4.10 8.36
C MET A 156 -0.51 -3.40 8.15
N GLN A 157 0.33 -3.98 7.28
CA GLN A 157 1.66 -3.45 6.95
C GLN A 157 1.73 -2.91 5.53
N MET A 158 0.94 -3.45 4.61
CA MET A 158 0.95 -3.08 3.21
C MET A 158 -0.46 -2.90 2.68
N GLY A 159 -0.61 -2.04 1.68
CA GLY A 159 -1.86 -1.87 0.98
C GLY A 159 -1.66 -1.17 -0.34
N THR A 160 -2.78 -0.96 -1.02
CA THR A 160 -2.78 -0.30 -2.32
C THR A 160 -3.93 0.68 -2.42
N LEU A 161 -3.64 1.92 -2.83
CA LEU A 161 -4.67 2.87 -3.25
C LEU A 161 -5.06 2.55 -4.69
N VAL A 162 -6.34 2.27 -4.90
CA VAL A 162 -6.96 2.34 -6.22
C VAL A 162 -7.59 3.71 -6.38
N TYR A 163 -7.18 4.43 -7.44
CA TYR A 163 -7.62 5.78 -7.76
C TYR A 163 -8.02 5.83 -9.23
N GLY A 164 -9.31 5.63 -9.53
CA GLY A 164 -9.77 5.44 -10.90
C GLY A 164 -9.12 4.20 -11.52
N SER A 165 -8.39 4.40 -12.62
CA SER A 165 -7.56 3.38 -13.28
C SER A 165 -6.11 3.33 -12.75
N ARG A 166 -5.76 4.14 -11.75
CA ARG A 166 -4.41 4.18 -11.17
C ARG A 166 -4.32 3.30 -9.94
N VAL A 167 -3.16 2.69 -9.76
CA VAL A 167 -2.86 1.81 -8.63
C VAL A 167 -1.56 2.27 -7.98
N VAL A 168 -1.63 2.66 -6.71
CA VAL A 168 -0.48 3.20 -5.95
C VAL A 168 -0.24 2.35 -4.71
N PRO A 169 0.76 1.44 -4.73
CA PRO A 169 1.08 0.63 -3.55
C PRO A 169 1.70 1.48 -2.45
N PHE A 170 1.50 1.07 -1.19
CA PHE A 170 2.13 1.69 -0.04
C PHE A 170 2.45 0.67 1.05
N SER A 171 3.40 1.03 1.92
CA SER A 171 3.76 0.31 3.12
C SER A 171 3.65 1.22 4.33
N LEU A 172 3.11 0.69 5.42
CA LEU A 172 3.03 1.33 6.71
C LEU A 172 4.28 0.89 7.48
N LEU A 173 5.24 1.79 7.64
CA LEU A 173 6.40 1.52 8.47
C LEU A 173 5.90 1.40 9.92
N VAL A 174 6.08 0.22 10.51
CA VAL A 174 5.90 0.05 11.95
C VAL A 174 7.09 0.78 12.59
N GLU A 175 6.86 1.95 13.17
CA GLU A 175 7.81 2.52 14.12
C GLU A 175 7.91 1.52 15.28
N ALA A 176 9.07 0.86 15.39
CA ALA A 176 9.44 0.13 16.58
C ALA A 176 9.51 1.15 17.72
N ARG A 177 8.50 1.15 18.60
CA ARG A 177 8.56 1.85 19.88
C ARG A 177 9.40 1.05 20.87
#